data_AF-B3QTH3-F1
#
_entry.id   AF-B3QTH3-F1
#
_cell.length_a   1.000
_cell.length_b   1.000
_cell.length_c   1.000
_cell.angle_alpha   90.00
_cell.angle_beta   90.00
_cell.angle_gamma   90.00
#
_symmetry.space_group_name_H-M   'P 1'
#
loop_
_entity.id
_entity.type
_entity.pdbx_description
1 polymer ?
#
loop_
_entity_poly.entity_id
_entity_poly.type
_entity_poly.pdbx_seq_one_letter_code
_entity_poly.pdbx_strand_id
1 'polypeptide(L)'
;MHSDELNGRTPSSANKPQEPQPQDPALRSPKRAAIFFASLLIMTIGVSGIIEGAYLFFKSAILVRAKGLDSGLLRINSIFSFLAGLLMVLTAAGTIRISYMAWRAAFFTTTIFVLNSAWGSYIFYGNPLSFGSFIHLTASLAIFLLLWKASGVWNDTLLYEE
;
A
#
# COMPACT_ATOMS: atom_id res chain seq x y z
N MET A 1 41.68 -54.78 -29.88
CA MET A 1 40.49 -54.99 -30.74
C MET A 1 39.28 -55.02 -29.84
N HIS A 2 38.29 -54.22 -30.20
CA HIS A 2 36.99 -53.99 -29.55
C HIS A 2 36.13 -55.24 -29.38
N SER A 3 35.38 -55.27 -28.28
CA SER A 3 33.92 -55.53 -28.20
C SER A 3 33.51 -55.54 -26.71
N ASP A 4 32.93 -54.45 -26.19
CA ASP A 4 31.50 -54.09 -26.16
C ASP A 4 30.65 -54.84 -25.12
N GLU A 5 30.26 -54.06 -24.11
CA GLU A 5 28.96 -53.95 -23.43
C GLU A 5 28.22 -55.20 -22.92
N LEU A 6 27.96 -55.22 -21.62
CA LEU A 6 26.66 -55.65 -21.08
C LEU A 6 26.31 -54.91 -19.78
N ASN A 7 25.73 -53.73 -19.96
CA ASN A 7 24.60 -53.15 -19.22
C ASN A 7 24.32 -53.70 -17.80
N GLY A 8 24.98 -53.12 -16.80
CA GLY A 8 24.54 -53.14 -15.41
C GLY A 8 23.69 -51.90 -15.11
N ARG A 9 22.38 -51.99 -15.38
CA ARG A 9 21.40 -50.97 -14.99
C ARG A 9 21.53 -50.63 -13.50
N THR A 10 21.65 -49.35 -13.24
CA THR A 10 21.42 -48.71 -11.94
C THR A 10 20.09 -49.20 -11.34
N PRO A 11 20.05 -49.65 -10.07
CA PRO A 11 18.81 -49.66 -9.34
C PRO A 11 18.44 -48.21 -9.08
N SER A 12 17.48 -47.74 -9.88
CA SER A 12 16.55 -46.66 -9.63
C SER A 12 16.43 -46.37 -8.13
N SER A 13 16.99 -45.25 -7.70
CA SER A 13 16.71 -44.65 -6.40
C SER A 13 15.21 -44.40 -6.35
N ALA A 14 14.51 -45.38 -5.80
CA ALA A 14 13.09 -45.39 -5.58
C ALA A 14 12.62 -44.04 -5.03
N ASN A 15 11.50 -43.57 -5.60
CA ASN A 15 10.63 -42.53 -5.07
C ASN A 15 10.68 -42.53 -3.53
N LYS A 16 11.47 -41.62 -2.95
CA LYS A 16 11.11 -41.09 -1.65
C LYS A 16 9.78 -40.38 -1.87
N PRO A 17 8.73 -40.68 -1.08
CA PRO A 17 7.62 -39.76 -0.96
C PRO A 17 8.23 -38.38 -0.69
N GLN A 18 8.04 -37.44 -1.61
CA GLN A 18 8.30 -36.05 -1.29
C GLN A 18 7.44 -35.76 -0.07
N GLU A 19 8.08 -35.64 1.09
CA GLU A 19 7.48 -34.94 2.22
C GLU A 19 6.86 -33.66 1.65
N PRO A 20 5.59 -33.34 1.99
CA PRO A 20 5.02 -32.08 1.55
C PRO A 20 6.00 -31.00 1.96
N GLN A 21 6.61 -30.35 0.96
CA GLN A 21 7.48 -29.21 1.21
C GLN A 21 6.74 -28.31 2.20
N PRO A 22 7.38 -27.93 3.32
CA PRO A 22 6.70 -27.13 4.33
C PRO A 22 6.12 -25.92 3.60
N GLN A 23 4.79 -25.81 3.63
CA GLN A 23 4.05 -24.70 3.04
C GLN A 23 4.78 -23.40 3.38
N ASP A 24 5.18 -22.71 2.32
CA ASP A 24 6.04 -21.54 2.28
C ASP A 24 6.19 -20.78 3.62
N PRO A 25 7.32 -20.88 4.34
CA PRO A 25 7.54 -20.11 5.58
C PRO A 25 7.50 -18.59 5.33
N ALA A 26 7.52 -18.17 4.07
CA ALA A 26 7.40 -16.80 3.60
C ALA A 26 6.09 -16.09 4.05
N LEU A 27 5.01 -16.81 4.37
CA LEU A 27 3.77 -16.19 4.90
C LEU A 27 3.74 -16.03 6.42
N ARG A 28 4.63 -16.68 7.18
CA ARG A 28 4.55 -16.72 8.66
C ARG A 28 5.36 -15.66 9.39
N SER A 29 6.08 -14.79 8.69
CA SER A 29 6.83 -13.73 9.38
C SER A 29 5.87 -12.59 9.79
N PRO A 30 5.81 -12.24 11.09
CA PRO A 30 4.94 -11.15 11.56
C PRO A 30 5.26 -9.81 10.89
N LYS A 31 6.49 -9.65 10.36
CA LYS A 31 6.89 -8.50 9.56
C LYS A 31 6.19 -8.48 8.19
N ARG A 32 6.17 -9.59 7.44
CA ARG A 32 5.48 -9.66 6.13
C ARG A 32 3.97 -9.48 6.25
N ALA A 33 3.37 -10.01 7.31
CA ALA A 33 1.96 -9.73 7.63
C ALA A 33 1.73 -8.23 7.86
N ALA A 34 2.61 -7.55 8.60
CA ALA A 34 2.51 -6.10 8.80
C ALA A 34 2.66 -5.32 7.48
N ILE A 35 3.54 -5.73 6.56
CA ILE A 35 3.66 -5.14 5.21
C ILE A 35 2.37 -5.31 4.41
N PHE A 36 1.77 -6.50 4.47
CA PHE A 36 0.51 -6.78 3.77
C PHE A 36 -0.61 -5.90 4.30
N PHE A 37 -0.81 -5.83 5.62
CA PHE A 37 -1.84 -4.98 6.21
C PHE A 37 -1.59 -3.49 6.00
N ALA A 38 -0.32 -3.05 6.06
CA ALA A 38 0.02 -1.66 5.73
C ALA A 38 -0.34 -1.34 4.27
N SER A 39 0.08 -2.19 3.33
CA SER A 39 -0.22 -2.03 1.90
C SER A 39 -1.73 -2.02 1.66
N LEU A 40 -2.48 -2.89 2.33
CA LEU A 40 -3.93 -2.94 2.23
C LEU A 40 -4.58 -1.63 2.71
N LEU A 41 -4.18 -1.12 3.87
CA LEU A 41 -4.68 0.15 4.39
C LEU A 41 -4.33 1.32 3.48
N ILE A 42 -3.08 1.41 3.01
CA ILE A 42 -2.64 2.45 2.07
C ILE A 42 -3.48 2.38 0.79
N MET A 43 -3.74 1.17 0.28
CA MET A 43 -4.57 0.98 -0.92
C MET A 43 -6.02 1.41 -0.69
N THR A 44 -6.63 1.02 0.43
CA THR A 44 -8.01 1.40 0.76
C THR A 44 -8.16 2.91 0.88
N ILE A 45 -7.24 3.58 1.59
CA ILE A 45 -7.23 5.05 1.71
C ILE A 45 -6.94 5.72 0.36
N GLY A 46 -6.01 5.16 -0.42
CA GLY A 46 -5.71 5.67 -1.75
C GLY A 46 -6.93 5.64 -2.66
N VAL A 47 -7.66 4.53 -2.68
CA VAL A 47 -8.90 4.37 -3.44
C VAL A 47 -9.99 5.32 -2.95
N SER A 48 -10.14 5.51 -1.62
CA SER A 48 -11.12 6.49 -1.11
C SER A 48 -10.78 7.90 -1.58
N GLY A 49 -9.50 8.28 -1.59
CA GLY A 49 -9.02 9.56 -2.14
C GLY A 49 -9.32 9.77 -3.61
N ILE A 50 -9.14 8.72 -4.43
CA ILE A 50 -9.49 8.75 -5.87
C ILE A 50 -10.98 8.97 -6.04
N ILE A 51 -11.81 8.21 -5.32
CA ILE A 51 -13.27 8.30 -5.41
C ILE A 51 -13.76 9.67 -4.94
N GLU A 52 -13.27 10.15 -3.80
CA GLU A 52 -13.59 11.48 -3.26
C GLU A 52 -13.18 12.58 -4.24
N GLY A 53 -11.94 12.55 -4.73
CA GLY A 53 -11.43 13.49 -5.71
C GLY A 53 -12.28 13.53 -6.98
N ALA A 54 -12.61 12.37 -7.55
CA ALA A 54 -13.46 12.26 -8.72
C ALA A 54 -14.89 12.78 -8.44
N TYR A 55 -15.48 12.39 -7.31
CA TYR A 55 -16.81 12.84 -6.90
C TYR A 55 -16.87 14.37 -6.78
N LEU A 56 -15.90 14.97 -6.08
CA LEU A 56 -15.82 16.42 -5.92
C LEU A 56 -15.62 17.14 -7.25
N PHE A 57 -14.87 16.55 -8.18
CA PHE A 57 -14.68 17.11 -9.52
C PHE A 57 -16.01 17.21 -10.27
N PHE A 58 -16.70 16.07 -10.41
CA PHE A 58 -17.92 15.94 -11.18
C PHE A 58 -19.14 16.60 -10.52
N LYS A 59 -19.17 16.67 -9.19
CA LYS A 59 -20.30 17.24 -8.42
C LYS A 59 -20.02 18.65 -7.91
N SER A 60 -18.92 19.28 -8.33
CA SER A 60 -18.49 20.60 -7.85
C SER A 60 -19.58 21.67 -7.94
N ALA A 61 -20.23 21.80 -9.10
CA ALA A 61 -21.28 22.81 -9.30
C ALA A 61 -22.48 22.64 -8.35
N ILE A 62 -22.87 21.39 -8.07
CA ILE A 62 -23.98 21.08 -7.17
C ILE A 62 -23.58 21.40 -5.73
N LEU A 63 -22.37 21.00 -5.32
CA LEU A 63 -21.84 21.24 -3.97
C LEU A 63 -21.65 22.73 -3.68
N VAL A 64 -21.14 23.50 -4.64
CA VAL A 64 -21.04 24.97 -4.55
C VAL A 64 -22.40 25.59 -4.30
N ARG A 65 -23.42 25.20 -5.07
CA ARG A 65 -24.78 25.75 -4.93
C ARG A 65 -25.48 25.31 -3.64
N ALA A 66 -25.28 24.06 -3.23
CA ALA A 66 -25.97 23.48 -2.07
C ALA A 66 -25.33 23.88 -0.72
N LYS A 67 -24.01 24.06 -0.70
CA LYS A 67 -23.24 24.34 0.54
C LYS A 67 -22.59 25.73 0.57
N GLY A 68 -22.76 26.55 -0.48
CA GLY A 68 -22.16 27.89 -0.55
C GLY A 68 -20.63 27.87 -0.57
N LEU A 69 -20.02 26.80 -1.09
CA LEU A 69 -18.57 26.59 -1.07
C LEU A 69 -17.86 27.35 -2.19
N ASP A 70 -16.60 27.70 -1.96
CA ASP A 70 -15.72 28.26 -3.00
C ASP A 70 -15.41 27.20 -4.07
N SER A 71 -15.81 27.49 -5.31
CA SER A 71 -15.64 26.58 -6.45
C SER A 71 -14.17 26.31 -6.82
N GLY A 72 -13.28 27.28 -6.60
CA GLY A 72 -11.86 27.17 -6.86
C GLY A 72 -11.18 26.26 -5.85
N LEU A 73 -11.43 26.51 -4.55
CA LEU A 73 -10.91 25.66 -3.47
C LEU A 73 -11.41 24.21 -3.60
N LEU A 74 -12.68 24.02 -3.97
CA LEU A 74 -13.25 22.69 -4.17
C LEU A 74 -12.57 21.92 -5.32
N ARG A 75 -12.30 22.60 -6.45
CA ARG A 75 -11.60 22.00 -7.59
C ARG A 75 -10.14 21.67 -7.26
N ILE A 76 -9.45 22.56 -6.57
CA ILE A 76 -8.08 22.30 -6.11
C ILE A 76 -8.07 21.09 -5.18
N ASN A 77 -8.92 21.07 -4.15
CA ASN A 77 -9.02 19.95 -3.21
C ASN A 77 -9.37 18.63 -3.92
N SER A 78 -10.25 18.68 -4.92
CA SER A 78 -10.61 17.53 -5.75
C SER A 78 -9.40 16.95 -6.50
N ILE A 79 -8.63 17.79 -7.18
CA ILE A 79 -7.43 17.37 -7.93
C ILE A 79 -6.38 16.80 -6.98
N PHE A 80 -6.12 17.48 -5.86
CA PHE A 80 -5.15 17.02 -4.87
C PHE A 80 -5.57 15.68 -4.24
N SER A 81 -6.85 15.52 -3.89
CA SER A 81 -7.38 14.26 -3.33
C SER A 81 -7.21 13.11 -4.31
N PHE A 82 -7.50 13.35 -5.60
CA PHE A 82 -7.35 12.34 -6.65
C PHE A 82 -5.88 11.94 -6.84
N LEU A 83 -4.98 12.93 -6.97
CA LEU A 83 -3.55 12.67 -7.20
C LEU A 83 -2.88 12.02 -5.98
N ALA A 84 -3.19 12.48 -4.77
CA ALA A 84 -2.70 11.88 -3.54
C ALA A 84 -3.19 10.43 -3.41
N GLY A 85 -4.48 10.20 -3.70
CA GLY A 85 -5.06 8.85 -3.70
C GLY A 85 -4.39 7.92 -4.72
N LEU A 86 -4.19 8.39 -5.95
CA LEU A 86 -3.49 7.64 -6.99
C LEU A 86 -2.07 7.28 -6.58
N LEU A 87 -1.33 8.25 -6.03
CA LEU A 87 0.04 8.05 -5.57
C LEU A 87 0.10 7.04 -4.41
N MET A 88 -0.86 7.05 -3.49
CA MET A 88 -0.98 6.04 -2.44
C MET A 88 -1.22 4.64 -3.02
N VAL A 89 -2.11 4.49 -4.00
CA VAL A 89 -2.35 3.18 -4.65
C VAL A 89 -1.08 2.64 -5.33
N LEU A 90 -0.36 3.48 -6.07
CA LEU A 90 0.92 3.11 -6.68
C LEU A 90 1.95 2.71 -5.62
N THR A 91 1.98 3.44 -4.52
CA THR A 91 2.91 3.17 -3.42
C THR A 91 2.58 1.87 -2.71
N ALA A 92 1.30 1.56 -2.46
CA ALA A 92 0.86 0.29 -1.89
C ALA A 92 1.32 -0.91 -2.74
N ALA A 93 1.23 -0.79 -4.07
CA ALA A 93 1.73 -1.81 -4.99
C ALA A 93 3.26 -2.00 -4.93
N GLY A 94 4.01 -0.95 -4.60
CA GLY A 94 5.45 -1.06 -4.36
C GLY A 94 5.79 -1.59 -2.95
N THR A 95 5.01 -1.20 -1.94
CA THR A 95 5.20 -1.63 -0.55
C THR A 95 4.97 -3.14 -0.40
N ILE A 96 3.95 -3.71 -1.06
CA ILE A 96 3.70 -5.16 -1.02
C ILE A 96 4.81 -5.96 -1.70
N ARG A 97 5.52 -5.36 -2.67
CA ARG A 97 6.70 -5.94 -3.33
C ARG A 97 7.99 -5.74 -2.54
N ILE A 98 7.91 -5.18 -1.33
CA ILE A 98 9.07 -4.95 -0.45
C ILE A 98 10.11 -4.04 -1.13
N SER A 99 9.67 -3.06 -1.93
CA SER A 99 10.59 -2.04 -2.47
C SER A 99 10.93 -1.00 -1.39
N TYR A 100 12.23 -0.75 -1.16
CA TYR A 100 12.69 0.25 -0.18
C TYR A 100 12.20 1.67 -0.52
N MET A 101 12.27 2.05 -1.80
CA MET A 101 11.78 3.36 -2.26
C MET A 101 10.28 3.51 -2.03
N ALA A 102 9.51 2.44 -2.28
CA ALA A 102 8.07 2.45 -2.03
C ALA A 102 7.74 2.52 -0.53
N TRP A 103 8.50 1.86 0.34
CA TRP A 103 8.34 1.99 1.79
C TRP A 103 8.54 3.44 2.26
N ARG A 104 9.58 4.13 1.79
CA ARG A 104 9.78 5.55 2.10
C ARG A 104 8.67 6.42 1.54
N ALA A 105 8.29 6.19 0.28
CA ALA A 105 7.19 6.88 -0.37
C ALA A 105 5.87 6.69 0.40
N ALA A 106 5.65 5.53 1.04
CA ALA A 106 4.43 5.26 1.80
C ALA A 106 4.27 6.23 2.98
N PHE A 107 5.37 6.56 3.67
CA PHE A 107 5.33 7.57 4.74
C PHE A 107 4.95 8.95 4.23
N PHE A 108 5.58 9.41 3.14
CA PHE A 108 5.34 10.74 2.59
C PHE A 108 3.92 10.88 2.03
N THR A 109 3.48 9.91 1.23
CA THR A 109 2.18 9.92 0.56
C THR A 109 1.03 9.86 1.56
N THR A 110 1.16 9.01 2.58
CA THR A 110 0.19 8.94 3.70
C THR A 110 0.11 10.27 4.45
N THR A 111 1.25 10.93 4.70
CA THR A 111 1.27 12.25 5.37
C THR A 111 0.59 13.33 4.53
N ILE A 112 0.92 13.41 3.23
CA ILE A 112 0.29 14.34 2.30
C ILE A 112 -1.23 14.13 2.26
N PHE A 113 -1.66 12.87 2.23
CA PHE A 113 -3.08 12.53 2.21
C PHE A 113 -3.82 12.98 3.48
N VAL A 114 -3.25 12.77 4.68
CA VAL A 114 -3.84 13.22 5.94
C VAL A 114 -4.00 14.74 5.96
N LEU A 115 -2.97 15.48 5.55
CA LEU A 115 -3.01 16.94 5.48
C LEU A 115 -4.09 17.41 4.50
N ASN A 116 -4.18 16.76 3.32
CA ASN A 116 -5.21 17.06 2.34
C ASN A 116 -6.62 16.74 2.88
N SER A 117 -6.79 15.66 3.64
CA SER A 117 -8.09 15.32 4.25
C SER A 117 -8.51 16.30 5.34
N ALA A 118 -7.55 16.79 6.16
CA ALA A 118 -7.80 17.85 7.14
C ALA A 118 -8.16 19.17 6.44
N TRP A 119 -7.46 19.51 5.35
CA TRP A 119 -7.77 20.68 4.53
C TRP A 119 -9.15 20.60 3.88
N GLY A 120 -9.49 19.46 3.27
CA GLY A 120 -10.81 19.20 2.73
C GLY A 120 -11.90 19.34 3.80
N SER A 121 -11.67 18.79 5.00
CA SER A 121 -12.60 18.93 6.13
C SER A 121 -12.81 20.39 6.53
N TYR A 122 -11.75 21.19 6.54
CA TYR A 122 -11.85 22.62 6.80
C TYR A 122 -12.69 23.34 5.73
N ILE A 123 -12.52 23.01 4.44
CA ILE A 123 -13.34 23.56 3.35
C ILE A 123 -14.83 23.22 3.54
N PHE A 124 -15.16 21.97 3.88
CA PHE A 124 -16.57 21.53 3.95
C PHE A 124 -17.29 21.88 5.25
N TYR A 125 -16.56 21.92 6.37
CA TYR A 125 -17.15 21.96 7.71
C TYR A 125 -16.61 23.12 8.57
N GLY A 126 -15.65 23.91 8.06
CA GLY A 126 -15.01 24.99 8.83
C GLY A 126 -14.09 24.49 9.95
N ASN A 127 -13.85 23.18 10.07
CA ASN A 127 -13.00 22.56 11.08
C ASN A 127 -12.16 21.45 10.43
N PRO A 128 -10.83 21.41 10.67
CA PRO A 128 -9.98 20.34 10.15
C PRO A 128 -10.27 18.94 10.74
N LEU A 129 -10.95 18.86 11.89
CA LEU A 129 -11.31 17.62 12.58
C LEU A 129 -12.79 17.26 12.33
N SER A 130 -13.05 16.67 11.16
CA SER A 130 -14.31 16.00 10.88
C SER A 130 -14.21 14.51 11.21
N PHE A 131 -15.34 13.80 11.26
CA PHE A 131 -15.34 12.35 11.42
C PHE A 131 -14.50 11.65 10.33
N GLY A 132 -14.55 12.14 9.09
CA GLY A 132 -13.78 11.60 7.97
C GLY A 132 -12.27 11.80 8.14
N SER A 133 -11.83 13.02 8.49
CA SER A 133 -10.40 13.27 8.73
C SER A 133 -9.88 12.55 9.98
N PHE A 134 -10.72 12.33 10.99
CA PHE A 134 -10.37 11.50 12.15
C PHE A 134 -10.15 10.02 11.79
N ILE A 135 -10.99 9.45 10.92
CA ILE A 135 -10.79 8.10 10.39
C ILE A 135 -9.48 8.02 9.62
N HIS A 136 -9.22 8.96 8.71
CA HIS A 136 -7.98 8.98 7.95
C HIS A 136 -6.75 9.13 8.85
N LEU A 137 -6.80 10.00 9.86
CA LEU A 137 -5.72 10.16 10.84
C LEU A 137 -5.43 8.85 11.60
N THR A 138 -6.48 8.16 12.06
CA THR A 138 -6.35 6.89 12.78
C THR A 138 -5.79 5.79 11.88
N ALA A 139 -6.28 5.70 10.65
CA ALA A 139 -5.80 4.73 9.68
C ALA A 139 -4.34 5.00 9.27
N SER A 140 -3.95 6.26 9.12
CA SER A 140 -2.57 6.67 8.86
C SER A 140 -1.63 6.37 10.02
N LEU A 141 -2.08 6.55 11.27
CA LEU A 141 -1.31 6.12 12.44
C LEU A 141 -1.09 4.60 12.43
N ALA A 142 -2.12 3.82 12.11
CA ALA A 142 -1.99 2.37 11.96
C ALA A 142 -1.00 1.99 10.85
N ILE A 143 -1.05 2.67 9.69
CA ILE A 143 -0.09 2.50 8.60
C ILE A 143 1.34 2.75 9.11
N PHE A 144 1.59 3.87 9.78
CA PHE A 144 2.93 4.19 10.29
C PHE A 144 3.45 3.15 11.27
N LEU A 145 2.60 2.68 12.20
CA LEU A 145 2.97 1.64 13.15
C LEU A 145 3.31 0.31 12.45
N LEU A 146 2.53 -0.07 11.43
CA LEU A 146 2.76 -1.30 10.67
C LEU A 146 4.04 -1.21 9.83
N LEU A 147 4.25 -0.10 9.13
CA LEU A 147 5.46 0.15 8.34
C LEU A 147 6.71 0.25 9.22
N TRP A 148 6.60 0.84 10.41
CA TRP A 148 7.68 0.91 11.39
C TRP A 148 8.02 -0.48 11.93
N LYS A 149 7.03 -1.28 12.31
CA LYS A 149 7.22 -2.67 12.75
C LYS A 149 7.85 -3.56 11.67
N ALA A 150 7.57 -3.27 10.40
CA ALA A 150 8.13 -3.99 9.27
C ALA A 150 9.47 -3.44 8.76
N SER A 151 9.97 -2.31 9.29
CA SER A 151 11.17 -1.61 8.81
C SER A 151 12.41 -2.52 8.68
N GLY A 152 12.58 -3.46 9.61
CA GLY A 152 13.69 -4.41 9.57
C GLY A 152 13.76 -5.26 8.29
N VAL A 153 12.62 -5.53 7.63
CA VAL A 153 12.63 -6.30 6.37
C VAL A 153 13.45 -5.60 5.29
N TRP A 154 13.35 -4.27 5.21
CA TRP A 154 14.02 -3.46 4.20
C TRP A 154 15.48 -3.15 4.55
N ASN A 155 15.79 -3.00 5.85
CA ASN A 155 17.19 -2.86 6.30
C ASN A 155 17.98 -4.13 6.02
N ASP A 156 17.36 -5.30 6.23
CA ASP A 156 17.98 -6.59 5.93
C ASP A 156 18.20 -6.74 4.42
N THR A 157 17.31 -6.23 3.55
CA THR A 157 17.47 -6.33 2.08
C THR A 157 18.60 -5.45 1.52
N LEU A 158 18.81 -4.26 2.08
CA LEU A 158 19.90 -3.36 1.66
C LEU A 158 21.29 -3.95 1.92
N LEU A 159 21.44 -4.82 2.92
CA LEU A 159 22.71 -5.47 3.26
C LEU A 159 23.09 -6.63 2.32
N TYR A 160 22.18 -7.06 1.44
CA TYR A 160 22.43 -8.14 0.46
C TYR A 160 22.52 -7.62 -0.99
N GLU A 161 22.39 -6.31 -1.21
CA GLU A 161 22.56 -5.67 -2.52
C GLU A 161 23.92 -4.95 -2.68
N GLU A 162 24.83 -5.06 -1.70
CA GLU A 162 26.26 -4.69 -1.80
C GLU A 162 27.15 -5.94 -1.95
#